data_AF-A0A1A8GG05-F1
#
_entry.id   AF-A0A1A8GG05-F1
#
_cell.length_a   1.000
_cell.length_b   1.000
_cell.length_c   1.000
_cell.angle_alpha   90.00
_cell.angle_beta   90.00
_cell.angle_gamma   90.00
#
_symmetry.space_group_name_H-M   'P 1'
#
loop_
_entity.id
_entity.type
_entity.pdbx_description
1 polymer ?
#
loop_
_entity_poly.entity_id
_entity_poly.type
_entity_poly.pdbx_seq_one_letter_code
_entity_poly.pdbx_strand_id
1 'polypeptide(L)'
;MTAAPELNPDLRLLMAVYDENILRNPFYLALEKLRPDLFNRVAELNGIILVPCSGSLSTSTFSESYFDSYVLQPVEDEYRTLSGKVIRIHDRKLL
;
A
#
# COMPACT_ATOMS: atom_id res chain seq x y z
N MET A 1 8.35 -34.47 -24.00
CA MET A 1 8.17 -34.36 -22.54
C MET A 1 9.02 -33.20 -22.05
N THR A 2 8.34 -32.28 -21.41
CA THR A 2 8.73 -30.92 -21.02
C THR A 2 9.79 -30.91 -19.92
N ALA A 3 10.74 -29.97 -20.00
CA ALA A 3 11.32 -29.35 -18.82
C ALA A 3 11.39 -27.84 -19.12
N ALA A 4 10.51 -27.08 -18.48
CA ALA A 4 10.59 -25.62 -18.47
C ALA A 4 11.90 -25.21 -17.76
N PRO A 5 12.52 -24.08 -18.13
CA PRO A 5 13.72 -23.63 -17.43
C PRO A 5 13.32 -23.27 -16.00
N GLU A 6 13.88 -24.00 -15.03
CA GLU A 6 13.66 -23.78 -13.61
C GLU A 6 14.12 -22.35 -13.24
N LEU A 7 13.19 -21.56 -12.69
CA LEU A 7 13.51 -20.25 -12.15
C LEU A 7 14.55 -20.40 -11.04
N ASN A 8 15.65 -19.66 -11.15
CA ASN A 8 16.61 -19.49 -10.06
C ASN A 8 15.88 -18.88 -8.83
N PRO A 9 15.91 -19.55 -7.66
CA PRO A 9 15.13 -19.19 -6.47
C PRO A 9 15.72 -18.03 -5.63
N ASP A 10 16.84 -17.43 -6.04
CA ASP A 10 17.36 -16.19 -5.45
C ASP A 10 16.45 -14.99 -5.79
N LEU A 11 15.32 -14.93 -5.09
CA LEU A 11 14.65 -13.75 -4.55
C LEU A 11 14.57 -12.53 -5.50
N ARG A 12 13.70 -12.69 -6.50
CA ARG A 12 12.78 -11.62 -6.91
C ARG A 12 11.91 -11.19 -5.72
N LEU A 13 12.46 -10.46 -4.75
CA LEU A 13 11.65 -9.66 -3.84
C LEU A 13 11.23 -8.38 -4.57
N LEU A 14 10.35 -8.55 -5.56
CA LEU A 14 9.69 -7.48 -6.29
C LEU A 14 8.24 -7.38 -5.83
N MET A 15 8.09 -7.23 -4.52
CA MET A 15 6.93 -6.67 -3.83
C MET A 15 7.53 -5.96 -2.62
N ALA A 16 7.10 -4.73 -2.33
CA ALA A 16 7.49 -4.07 -1.09
C ALA A 16 7.16 -5.01 0.08
N VAL A 17 8.18 -5.59 0.71
CA VAL A 17 7.97 -6.52 1.81
C VAL A 17 7.56 -5.66 2.99
N TYR A 18 6.27 -5.67 3.28
CA TYR A 18 5.77 -5.24 4.57
C TYR A 18 6.17 -6.31 5.58
N ASP A 19 7.09 -5.98 6.48
CA ASP A 19 7.66 -6.88 7.49
C ASP A 19 6.70 -7.16 8.66
N GLU A 20 5.62 -6.38 8.75
CA GLU A 20 4.57 -6.56 9.73
C GLU A 20 3.40 -7.41 9.21
N ASN A 21 2.70 -8.08 10.14
CA ASN A 21 1.44 -8.73 9.79
C ASN A 21 0.36 -7.67 9.56
N ILE A 22 -0.03 -7.47 8.30
CA ILE A 22 -1.02 -6.47 7.90
C ILE A 22 -2.38 -6.65 8.61
N LEU A 23 -2.79 -7.89 8.90
CA LEU A 23 -4.04 -8.19 9.60
C LEU A 23 -4.00 -7.85 11.09
N ARG A 24 -2.82 -7.49 11.61
CA ARG A 24 -2.63 -7.01 12.99
C ARG A 24 -2.35 -5.50 13.05
N ASN A 25 -2.20 -4.85 11.90
CA ASN A 25 -1.91 -3.43 11.85
C ASN A 25 -3.16 -2.62 12.27
N PRO A 26 -3.08 -1.77 13.31
CA PRO A 26 -4.24 -1.03 13.81
C PRO A 26 -4.86 -0.07 12.77
N PHE A 27 -4.04 0.51 11.89
CA PHE A 27 -4.52 1.38 10.83
C PHE A 27 -5.30 0.59 9.79
N TYR A 28 -4.77 -0.55 9.33
CA TYR A 28 -5.45 -1.41 8.35
C TYR A 28 -6.80 -1.92 8.87
N LEU A 29 -6.84 -2.38 10.13
CA LEU A 29 -8.08 -2.83 10.77
C LEU A 29 -9.12 -1.70 10.91
N ALA A 30 -8.66 -0.48 11.24
CA ALA A 30 -9.55 0.67 11.31
C ALA A 30 -10.07 1.08 9.93
N LEU A 31 -9.22 1.04 8.89
CA LEU A 31 -9.60 1.29 7.50
C LEU A 31 -10.68 0.30 7.06
N GLU A 32 -10.49 -0.99 7.32
CA GLU A 32 -11.45 -2.03 6.94
C GLU A 32 -12.82 -1.84 7.59
N LYS A 33 -12.83 -1.41 8.84
CA LYS A 33 -14.07 -1.17 9.59
C LYS A 33 -14.77 0.13 9.20
N LEU A 34 -14.02 1.22 9.04
CA LEU A 34 -14.59 2.56 8.92
C LEU A 34 -14.83 2.98 7.47
N ARG A 35 -14.03 2.48 6.52
CA ARG A 35 -14.08 2.88 5.11
C ARG A 35 -13.89 1.68 4.16
N PRO A 36 -14.74 0.64 4.24
CA PRO A 36 -14.66 -0.51 3.33
C PRO A 36 -14.87 -0.14 1.85
N ASP A 37 -15.53 0.98 1.58
CA ASP A 37 -15.71 1.54 0.24
C ASP A 37 -14.38 1.84 -0.46
N LEU A 38 -13.34 2.20 0.30
CA LEU A 38 -12.04 2.53 -0.27
C LEU A 38 -11.35 1.34 -0.93
N PHE A 39 -11.63 0.09 -0.52
CA PHE A 39 -11.08 -1.08 -1.21
C PHE A 39 -11.63 -1.23 -2.63
N ASN A 40 -12.94 -1.03 -2.78
CA ASN A 40 -13.57 -1.04 -4.11
C ASN A 40 -13.02 0.11 -4.94
N ARG A 41 -12.89 1.29 -4.34
CA ARG A 41 -12.36 2.48 -5.03
C ARG A 41 -10.91 2.29 -5.48
N VAL A 42 -10.08 1.67 -4.65
CA VAL A 42 -8.70 1.33 -4.99
C VAL A 42 -8.67 0.37 -6.18
N ALA A 43 -9.54 -0.64 -6.20
CA ALA A 43 -9.65 -1.55 -7.34
C ALA A 43 -10.07 -0.82 -8.63
N GLU A 44 -11.08 0.06 -8.56
CA GLU A 44 -11.55 0.86 -9.71
C GLU A 44 -10.45 1.74 -10.31
N LEU A 45 -9.62 2.34 -9.44
CA LEU A 45 -8.57 3.28 -9.84
C LEU A 45 -7.24 2.60 -10.19
N ASN A 46 -7.17 1.26 -10.10
CA ASN A 46 -5.89 0.52 -10.08
C ASN A 46 -4.89 1.13 -9.09
N GLY A 47 -5.40 1.57 -7.94
CA GLY A 47 -4.67 2.28 -6.92
C GLY A 47 -3.92 1.37 -5.94
N ILE A 48 -3.29 2.01 -4.97
CA ILE A 48 -2.54 1.36 -3.88
C ILE A 48 -2.98 1.99 -2.56
N ILE A 49 -3.15 1.18 -1.52
CA ILE A 49 -3.32 1.68 -0.14
C ILE A 49 -1.96 1.68 0.54
N LEU A 50 -1.51 2.85 0.99
CA LEU A 50 -0.37 2.96 1.88
C LEU A 50 -0.81 2.58 3.29
N VAL A 51 -0.16 1.57 3.87
CA VAL A 51 -0.37 1.20 5.28
C VAL A 51 0.87 1.56 6.09
N PRO A 52 0.76 2.49 7.05
CA PRO A 52 1.88 2.89 7.89
C PRO A 52 2.27 1.76 8.85
N CYS A 53 3.56 1.67 9.18
CA CYS A 53 4.08 0.75 10.19
C CYS A 53 3.39 0.96 11.54
N SER A 54 3.16 -0.12 12.28
CA SER A 54 2.52 -0.07 13.59
C SER A 54 3.31 0.83 14.54
N GLY A 55 2.64 1.78 15.18
CA GLY A 55 3.26 2.75 16.09
C GLY A 55 3.99 3.92 15.41
N SER A 56 4.05 3.96 14.07
CA SER A 56 4.63 5.11 13.34
C SER A 56 3.72 6.34 13.33
N LEU A 57 2.42 6.17 13.57
CA LEU A 57 1.47 7.26 13.72
C LEU A 57 1.30 7.62 15.20
N SER A 58 1.36 8.92 15.50
CA SER A 58 1.14 9.46 16.85
C SER A 58 -0.33 9.49 17.27
N THR A 59 -1.25 9.31 16.33
CA THR A 59 -2.70 9.35 16.55
C THR A 59 -3.25 7.98 16.88
N SER A 60 -3.99 7.87 17.98
CA SER A 60 -4.69 6.63 18.40
C SER A 60 -6.05 6.43 17.72
N THR A 61 -6.57 7.47 17.04
CA THR A 61 -7.91 7.48 16.45
C THR A 61 -7.85 8.03 15.03
N PHE A 62 -8.44 7.30 14.09
CA PHE A 62 -8.49 7.68 12.67
C PHE A 62 -9.88 8.22 12.31
N SER A 63 -9.94 9.38 11.67
CA SER A 63 -11.18 9.86 11.04
C SER A 63 -11.36 9.24 9.66
N GLU A 64 -12.60 9.14 9.19
CA GLU A 64 -12.89 8.60 7.85
C GLU A 64 -12.16 9.32 6.73
N SER A 65 -12.07 10.65 6.80
CA SER A 65 -11.36 11.50 5.83
C SER A 65 -9.84 11.34 5.87
N TYR A 66 -9.29 10.80 6.96
CA TYR A 66 -7.86 10.56 7.10
C TYR A 66 -7.38 9.50 6.11
N PHE A 67 -8.21 8.47 5.89
CA PHE A 67 -7.89 7.33 5.02
C PHE A 67 -7.75 7.70 3.54
N ASP A 68 -8.49 8.71 3.06
CA ASP A 68 -8.43 9.15 1.65
C ASP A 68 -7.02 9.63 1.24
N SER A 69 -6.24 10.12 2.21
CA SER A 69 -4.86 10.57 1.99
C SER A 69 -3.85 9.41 1.85
N TYR A 70 -4.27 8.17 2.11
CA TYR A 70 -3.46 6.96 2.01
C TYR A 70 -3.79 6.12 0.77
N VAL A 71 -4.84 6.48 0.04
CA VAL A 71 -5.15 5.87 -1.25
C VAL A 71 -4.41 6.63 -2.34
N LEU A 72 -3.53 5.91 -3.04
CA LEU A 72 -2.73 6.43 -4.14
C LEU A 72 -3.26 5.92 -5.47
N GLN A 73 -3.54 6.84 -6.37
CA GLN A 73 -3.79 6.54 -7.77
C GLN A 73 -2.49 6.72 -8.57
N PRO A 74 -2.06 5.75 -9.38
CA PRO A 74 -0.98 5.95 -10.33
C PRO A 74 -1.40 6.97 -11.41
N VAL A 75 -0.54 7.95 -11.67
CA VAL A 75 -0.73 8.97 -12.71
C VAL A 75 0.61 9.18 -13.41
N GLU A 76 0.72 8.66 -14.63
CA GLU A 76 1.98 8.66 -15.42
C GLU A 76 3.15 8.09 -14.59
N ASP A 77 4.16 8.90 -14.30
CA ASP A 77 5.37 8.53 -13.54
C ASP A 77 5.27 8.87 -12.04
N GLU A 78 4.09 9.21 -11.54
CA GLU A 78 3.86 9.64 -10.16
C GLU A 78 2.63 8.96 -9.54
N TYR A 79 2.46 9.16 -8.23
CA TYR A 79 1.24 8.80 -7.52
C TYR A 79 0.52 10.04 -7.03
N ARG A 80 -0.81 10.00 -6.97
CA ARG A 80 -1.63 11.07 -6.38
C ARG A 80 -2.56 10.51 -5.33
N THR A 81 -2.69 11.19 -4.21
CA THR A 81 -3.74 10.89 -3.22
C THR A 81 -5.12 11.21 -3.81
N LEU A 82 -6.20 10.70 -3.21
CA LEU A 82 -7.57 11.09 -3.59
C LEU A 82 -7.83 12.60 -3.39
N SER A 83 -7.09 13.24 -2.49
CA SER A 83 -7.11 14.69 -2.30
C SER A 83 -6.28 15.48 -3.34
N GLY A 84 -5.64 14.79 -4.29
CA GLY A 84 -4.87 15.39 -5.38
C GLY A 84 -3.40 15.70 -5.05
N LYS A 85 -2.92 15.34 -3.85
CA LYS A 85 -1.52 15.54 -3.46
C LYS A 85 -0.62 14.57 -4.20
N VAL A 86 0.41 15.09 -4.85
CA VAL A 86 1.44 14.28 -5.54
C VAL A 86 2.35 13.60 -4.51
N ILE A 87 2.61 12.32 -4.71
CA ILE A 87 3.47 11.44 -3.91
C ILE A 87 4.48 10.79 -4.84
N ARG A 88 5.76 10.86 -4.48
CA ARG A 88 6.86 10.21 -5.21
C ARG A 88 7.41 9.09 -4.33
N ILE A 89 7.13 7.86 -4.71
CA ILE A 89 7.70 6.68 -4.04
C ILE A 89 9.12 6.52 -4.59
N HIS A 90 10.11 6.65 -3.73
CA HIS A 90 11.50 6.44 -4.09
C HIS A 90 11.85 5.00 -3.76
N ASP A 91 12.31 4.23 -4.74
CA ASP A 91 12.91 2.93 -4.46
C ASP A 91 14.12 3.14 -3.56
N ARG A 92 14.09 2.49 -2.39
CA ARG A 92 15.26 2.41 -1.54
C ARG A 92 16.25 1.49 -2.26
N LYS A 93 17.17 2.05 -3.04
CA LYS A 93 18.36 1.33 -3.49
C LYS A 93 19.10 0.90 -2.23
N LEU A 94 19.02 -0.39 -1.89
CA LEU A 94 19.95 -1.00 -0.94
C LEU A 94 21.35 -0.84 -1.58
N LEU A 95 22.12 0.11 -1.05
CA LEU A 95 23.55 0.29 -1.34
C LEU A 95 24.35 -0.80 -0.64
#